data_AF-A0AAU2AZV4-F1
#
_entry.id   AF-A0AAU2AZV4-F1
#
_cell.length_a   1.000
_cell.length_b   1.000
_cell.length_c   1.000
_cell.angle_alpha   90.00
_cell.angle_beta   90.00
_cell.angle_gamma   90.00
#
_symmetry.space_group_name_H-M   'P 1'
#
loop_
_entity.id
_entity.type
_entity.pdbx_description
1 polymer ?
#
loop_
_entity_poly.entity_id
_entity_poly.type
_entity_poly.pdbx_seq_one_letter_code
_entity_poly.pdbx_strand_id
1 'polypeptide(L)'
;MPTTGEEPLHSARAEAARRRSRQSVPRTNRVCPRFSDAEWTLLQQAAQQAELAPGGYTAAAVIAAATSNDPTAAVADYRRGIQELMESNRQLGAVGNNLNQLAHYVNAGGQPGTGLRQLLARLGASIDAVDEAVAWMVRR
;
A
#
# COMPACT_ATOMS: atom_id res chain seq x y z
N MET A 1 27.96 4.44 -56.74
CA MET A 1 27.12 5.35 -55.93
C MET A 1 25.95 5.80 -56.79
N PRO A 2 24.71 5.94 -56.28
CA PRO A 2 24.20 5.71 -54.92
C PRO A 2 23.06 4.65 -54.87
N THR A 3 23.04 3.75 -53.89
CA THR A 3 22.22 3.76 -52.64
C THR A 3 20.70 3.78 -52.85
N THR A 4 20.04 2.62 -52.69
CA THR A 4 18.63 2.58 -52.28
C THR A 4 18.60 1.96 -50.90
N GLY A 5 18.17 2.77 -49.94
CA GLY A 5 18.30 2.52 -48.52
C GLY A 5 17.49 1.32 -48.06
N GLU A 6 18.13 0.53 -47.21
CA GLU A 6 17.46 -0.28 -46.21
C GLU A 6 16.84 0.68 -45.19
N GLU A 7 15.50 0.79 -45.17
CA GLU A 7 14.80 1.28 -43.99
C GLU A 7 14.02 0.11 -43.38
N PRO A 8 14.48 -0.47 -42.26
CA PRO A 8 13.62 -1.33 -41.47
C PRO A 8 12.56 -0.44 -40.81
N LEU A 9 11.30 -0.61 -41.23
CA LEU A 9 10.11 -0.08 -40.58
C LEU A 9 10.03 -0.62 -39.14
N HIS A 10 10.74 0.02 -38.21
CA HIS A 10 10.55 -0.16 -36.78
C HIS A 10 9.28 0.59 -36.36
N SER A 11 8.13 0.11 -36.83
CA SER A 11 6.85 0.38 -36.19
C SER A 11 6.59 -0.75 -35.20
N ALA A 12 7.36 -0.76 -34.12
CA ALA A 12 6.92 -1.39 -32.89
C ALA A 12 5.78 -0.51 -32.36
N ARG A 13 4.61 -0.61 -33.01
CA ARG A 13 3.35 -0.12 -32.49
C ARG A 13 3.15 -0.92 -31.22
N ALA A 14 3.58 -0.33 -30.08
CA ALA A 14 3.32 -0.87 -28.76
C ALA A 14 1.88 -1.34 -28.78
N GLU A 15 1.68 -2.67 -28.71
CA GLU A 15 0.37 -3.29 -28.73
C GLU A 15 -0.46 -2.50 -27.72
N ALA A 16 -1.45 -1.77 -28.22
CA ALA A 16 -2.15 -0.80 -27.41
C ALA A 16 -2.84 -1.57 -26.27
N ALA A 17 -2.24 -1.53 -25.08
CA ALA A 17 -2.68 -2.26 -23.91
C ALA A 17 -4.20 -2.13 -23.82
N ARG A 18 -4.90 -3.27 -23.86
CA ARG A 18 -6.32 -3.27 -24.21
C ARG A 18 -7.07 -2.48 -23.14
N ARG A 19 -7.88 -1.53 -23.58
CA ARG A 19 -8.80 -0.81 -22.68
C ARG A 19 -10.02 -1.69 -22.45
N ARG A 20 -10.67 -1.57 -21.29
CA ARG A 20 -11.97 -2.22 -21.05
C ARG A 20 -12.95 -1.93 -22.18
N SER A 21 -13.82 -2.89 -22.48
CA SER A 21 -14.83 -2.78 -23.53
C SER A 21 -15.62 -1.48 -23.42
N ARG A 22 -15.71 -0.77 -24.55
CA ARG A 22 -16.43 0.51 -24.64
C ARG A 22 -17.93 0.24 -24.56
N GLN A 23 -18.63 1.07 -23.78
CA GLN A 23 -20.10 1.09 -23.76
C GLN A 23 -20.60 2.09 -24.79
N SER A 24 -21.83 1.90 -25.26
CA SER A 24 -22.51 2.82 -26.19
C SER A 24 -22.74 4.20 -25.56
N VAL A 25 -22.97 4.23 -24.24
CA VAL A 25 -23.11 5.46 -23.45
C VAL A 25 -21.87 5.65 -22.57
N PRO A 26 -21.30 6.87 -22.49
CA PRO A 26 -20.19 7.15 -21.59
C PRO A 26 -20.55 6.93 -20.11
N ARG A 27 -19.62 6.35 -19.34
CA ARG A 27 -19.76 6.27 -17.88
C ARG A 27 -19.55 7.66 -17.27
N THR A 28 -20.52 8.14 -16.50
CA THR A 28 -20.51 9.49 -15.90
C THR A 28 -19.84 9.54 -14.53
N ASN A 29 -19.97 8.47 -13.74
CA ASN A 29 -19.40 8.38 -12.39
C ASN A 29 -17.92 7.99 -12.44
N ARG A 30 -17.08 8.70 -11.68
CA ARG A 30 -15.65 8.42 -11.57
C ARG A 30 -15.17 8.50 -10.12
N VAL A 31 -14.21 7.65 -9.80
CA VAL A 31 -13.36 7.74 -8.61
C VAL A 31 -11.93 7.93 -9.11
N CYS A 32 -11.14 8.77 -8.45
CA CYS A 32 -9.74 9.03 -8.80
C CYS A 32 -8.82 8.57 -7.65
N PRO A 33 -8.51 7.26 -7.55
CA PRO A 33 -7.54 6.77 -6.57
C PRO A 33 -6.16 7.41 -6.80
N ARG A 34 -5.45 7.65 -5.71
CA ARG A 34 -4.03 8.03 -5.71
C ARG A 34 -3.24 6.82 -5.24
N PHE A 35 -2.12 6.55 -5.89
CA PHE A 35 -1.21 5.47 -5.57
C PHE A 35 0.15 6.05 -5.24
N SER A 36 0.82 5.47 -4.25
CA SER A 36 2.26 5.59 -4.05
C SER A 36 3.02 4.93 -5.21
N ASP A 37 4.33 5.18 -5.30
CA ASP A 37 5.16 4.62 -6.38
C ASP A 37 5.19 3.08 -6.36
N ALA A 38 5.18 2.48 -5.17
CA ALA A 38 5.12 1.02 -5.01
C ALA A 38 3.78 0.45 -5.48
N GLU A 39 2.66 1.02 -5.01
CA GLU A 39 1.31 0.62 -5.43
C GLU A 39 1.11 0.81 -6.94
N TRP A 40 1.67 1.88 -7.51
CA TRP A 40 1.62 2.13 -8.95
C TRP A 40 2.42 1.08 -9.75
N THR A 41 3.58 0.69 -9.25
CA THR A 41 4.40 -0.37 -9.87
C THR A 41 3.69 -1.71 -9.83
N LEU A 42 3.13 -2.09 -8.69
CA LEU A 42 2.32 -3.30 -8.53
C LEU A 42 1.11 -3.29 -9.48
N LEU A 43 0.40 -2.18 -9.56
CA LEU A 43 -0.74 -2.00 -10.46
C LEU A 43 -0.34 -2.20 -11.92
N GLN A 44 0.79 -1.64 -12.36
CA GLN A 44 1.28 -1.78 -13.73
C GLN A 44 1.62 -3.24 -14.05
N GLN A 45 2.28 -3.94 -13.14
CA GLN A 45 2.62 -5.36 -13.30
C GLN A 45 1.36 -6.23 -13.43
N ALA A 46 0.38 -6.05 -12.54
CA ALA A 46 -0.86 -6.80 -12.57
C ALA A 46 -1.69 -6.49 -13.84
N ALA A 47 -1.71 -5.22 -14.26
CA ALA A 47 -2.38 -4.81 -15.49
C ALA A 47 -1.71 -5.42 -16.74
N GLN A 48 -0.38 -5.48 -16.78
CA GLN A 48 0.38 -6.13 -17.85
C GLN A 48 0.07 -7.63 -17.92
N GLN A 49 0.04 -8.32 -16.77
CA GLN A 49 -0.33 -9.74 -16.71
C GLN A 49 -1.75 -10.01 -17.22
N ALA A 50 -2.66 -9.06 -17.00
CA ALA A 50 -4.04 -9.12 -17.48
C ALA A 50 -4.22 -8.57 -18.91
N GLU A 51 -3.15 -8.18 -19.60
CA GLU A 51 -3.17 -7.54 -20.94
C GLU A 51 -4.06 -6.28 -21.00
N LEU A 52 -4.21 -5.57 -19.88
CA LEU A 52 -5.03 -4.38 -19.74
C LEU A 52 -4.17 -3.13 -19.50
N ALA A 53 -4.65 -1.97 -19.96
CA ALA A 53 -4.10 -0.71 -19.49
C ALA A 53 -4.37 -0.54 -17.97
N PRO A 54 -3.50 0.13 -17.18
CA PRO A 54 -3.65 0.25 -15.73
C PRO A 54 -5.05 0.69 -15.27
N GLY A 55 -5.58 1.77 -15.82
CA GLY A 55 -6.94 2.23 -15.46
C GLY A 55 -8.07 1.28 -15.92
N GLY A 56 -7.82 0.48 -16.96
CA GLY A 56 -8.70 -0.59 -17.37
C GLY A 56 -8.71 -1.73 -16.36
N TYR A 57 -7.53 -2.17 -15.93
CA TYR A 57 -7.36 -3.19 -14.90
C TYR A 57 -7.95 -2.75 -13.57
N THR A 58 -7.61 -1.56 -13.06
CA THR A 58 -8.13 -1.02 -11.79
C THR A 58 -9.65 -1.13 -11.73
N ALA A 59 -10.31 -0.68 -12.79
CA ALA A 59 -11.75 -0.63 -12.78
C ALA A 59 -12.42 -1.96 -13.19
N ALA A 60 -11.68 -2.93 -13.75
CA ALA A 60 -12.14 -4.32 -13.85
C ALA A 60 -12.06 -5.00 -12.47
N ALA A 61 -10.94 -4.85 -11.78
CA ALA A 61 -10.71 -5.40 -10.45
C ALA A 61 -11.72 -4.89 -9.41
N VAL A 62 -12.00 -3.58 -9.40
CA VAL A 62 -13.01 -2.99 -8.49
C VAL A 62 -14.41 -3.56 -8.74
N ILE A 63 -14.81 -3.72 -10.00
CA ILE A 63 -16.12 -4.30 -10.33
C ILE A 63 -16.15 -5.79 -9.97
N ALA A 64 -15.09 -6.54 -10.23
CA ALA A 64 -14.99 -7.95 -9.84
C ALA A 64 -15.09 -8.13 -8.31
N ALA A 65 -14.40 -7.30 -7.53
CA ALA A 65 -14.50 -7.31 -6.07
C ALA A 65 -15.92 -6.95 -5.60
N ALA A 66 -16.52 -5.90 -6.16
CA ALA A 66 -17.86 -5.43 -5.80
C ALA A 66 -18.98 -6.41 -6.17
N THR A 67 -18.77 -7.27 -7.17
CA THR A 67 -19.74 -8.26 -7.66
C THR A 67 -19.49 -9.67 -7.11
N SER A 68 -18.45 -9.85 -6.29
CA SER A 68 -18.18 -11.12 -5.63
C SER A 68 -19.27 -11.49 -4.61
N ASN A 69 -19.37 -12.77 -4.27
CA ASN A 69 -20.38 -13.26 -3.34
C ASN A 69 -20.21 -12.71 -1.90
N ASP A 70 -18.99 -12.28 -1.57
CA ASP A 70 -18.68 -11.53 -0.36
C ASP A 70 -17.70 -10.38 -0.69
N PRO A 71 -18.23 -9.19 -1.05
CA PRO A 71 -17.41 -8.03 -1.36
C PRO A 71 -16.58 -7.53 -0.18
N THR A 72 -16.98 -7.84 1.06
CA THR A 72 -16.22 -7.47 2.25
C THR A 72 -14.99 -8.37 2.38
N ALA A 73 -15.14 -9.68 2.14
CA ALA A 73 -14.02 -10.61 2.07
C ALA A 73 -13.02 -10.24 0.96
N ALA A 74 -13.49 -9.78 -0.21
CA ALA A 74 -12.63 -9.38 -1.32
C ALA A 74 -11.65 -8.23 -0.98
N VAL A 75 -11.96 -7.43 0.06
CA VAL A 75 -11.10 -6.35 0.57
C VAL A 75 -10.65 -6.57 2.02
N ALA A 76 -10.93 -7.75 2.59
CA ALA A 76 -10.74 -8.00 4.02
C ALA A 76 -9.27 -7.96 4.43
N ASP A 77 -8.37 -8.51 3.62
CA ASP A 77 -6.93 -8.51 3.91
C ASP A 77 -6.37 -7.09 4.03
N TYR A 78 -6.78 -6.18 3.13
CA TYR A 78 -6.38 -4.78 3.17
C TYR A 78 -6.93 -4.08 4.43
N ARG A 79 -8.20 -4.32 4.75
CA ARG A 79 -8.84 -3.75 5.95
C ARG A 79 -8.19 -4.27 7.23
N ARG A 80 -7.85 -5.56 7.27
CA ARG A 80 -7.16 -6.19 8.39
C ARG A 80 -5.78 -5.58 8.59
N GLY A 81 -5.00 -5.41 7.52
CA GLY A 81 -3.69 -4.74 7.60
C GLY A 81 -3.77 -3.31 8.15
N ILE A 82 -4.75 -2.52 7.71
CA ILE A 82 -4.99 -1.18 8.29
C ILE A 82 -5.34 -1.27 9.78
N GLN A 83 -6.20 -2.20 10.17
CA GLN A 83 -6.59 -2.38 11.56
C GLN A 83 -5.40 -2.77 12.44
N GLU A 84 -4.55 -3.67 11.97
CA GLU A 84 -3.32 -4.08 12.66
C GLU A 84 -2.34 -2.91 12.82
N LEU A 85 -2.19 -2.06 11.79
CA LEU A 85 -1.39 -0.84 11.89
C LEU A 85 -1.97 0.16 12.89
N MET A 86 -3.29 0.37 12.89
CA MET A 86 -3.95 1.28 13.83
C MET A 86 -3.82 0.79 15.28
N GLU A 87 -3.93 -0.52 15.50
CA GLU A 87 -3.72 -1.13 16.82
C GLU A 87 -2.27 -0.98 17.27
N SER A 88 -1.30 -1.16 16.36
CA SER A 88 0.12 -0.96 16.66
C SER A 88 0.44 0.50 17.01
N ASN A 89 -0.14 1.46 16.27
CA ASN A 89 -0.04 2.89 16.59
C ASN A 89 -0.64 3.23 17.97
N ARG A 90 -1.74 2.59 18.33
CA ARG A 90 -2.36 2.76 19.66
C ARG A 90 -1.43 2.27 20.77
N GLN A 91 -0.77 1.13 20.58
CA GLN A 91 0.20 0.60 21.53
C GLN A 91 1.41 1.55 21.67
N LEU A 92 1.91 2.09 20.56
CA LEU A 92 2.99 3.08 20.58
C LEU A 92 2.59 4.37 21.32
N GLY A 93 1.37 4.85 21.14
CA GLY A 93 0.83 6.01 21.88
C GLY A 93 0.79 5.78 23.39
N ALA A 94 0.40 4.58 23.84
CA ALA A 94 0.42 4.22 25.26
C ALA A 94 1.86 4.20 25.83
N VAL A 95 2.81 3.74 25.02
CA VAL A 95 4.24 3.73 25.38
C VAL A 95 4.80 5.16 25.49
N GLY A 96 4.47 6.05 24.56
CA GLY A 96 4.86 7.46 24.62
C GLY A 96 4.34 8.16 25.88
N ASN A 97 3.11 7.84 26.30
CA ASN A 97 2.55 8.35 27.55
C ASN A 97 3.34 7.90 28.79
N ASN A 98 3.76 6.63 28.83
CA ASN A 98 4.59 6.11 29.93
C ASN A 98 5.97 6.77 29.98
N LEU A 99 6.59 7.03 28.82
CA LEU A 99 7.85 7.76 28.75
C LEU A 99 7.70 9.20 29.25
N ASN A 100 6.61 9.87 28.86
CA ASN A 100 6.31 11.22 29.31
C ASN A 100 6.13 11.28 30.84
N GLN A 101 5.44 10.30 31.42
CA GLN A 101 5.29 10.18 32.87
C GLN A 101 6.63 9.94 33.57
N LEU A 102 7.50 9.11 33.00
CA LEU A 102 8.85 8.86 33.53
C LEU A 102 9.73 10.11 33.47
N ALA A 103 9.70 10.83 32.34
CA ALA A 103 10.43 12.09 32.18
C ALA A 103 9.98 13.11 33.22
N HIS A 104 8.67 13.22 33.46
CA HIS A 104 8.12 14.07 34.50
C HIS A 104 8.58 13.64 35.90
N TYR A 105 8.63 12.33 36.19
CA TYR A 105 9.08 11.79 37.47
C TYR A 105 10.58 12.08 37.73
N VAL A 106 11.43 11.87 36.73
CA VAL A 106 12.87 12.15 36.82
C VAL A 106 13.14 13.65 36.93
N ASN A 107 12.45 14.47 36.14
CA ASN A 107 12.56 15.94 36.21
C ASN A 107 12.10 16.48 37.57
N ALA A 108 11.20 15.78 38.27
CA ALA A 108 10.79 16.10 39.63
C ALA A 108 11.79 15.62 40.71
N GLY A 109 12.97 15.13 40.33
CA GLY A 109 14.03 14.66 41.24
C GLY A 109 13.94 13.18 41.61
N GLY A 110 13.06 12.41 40.95
CA GLY A 110 12.94 10.96 41.14
C GLY A 110 14.14 10.19 40.56
N GLN A 111 14.62 9.17 41.29
CA GLN A 111 15.64 8.25 40.79
C GLN A 111 14.98 7.09 40.02
N PRO A 112 15.35 6.83 38.75
CA PRO A 112 14.72 5.79 37.96
C PRO A 112 15.01 4.39 38.54
N GLY A 113 13.94 3.64 38.85
CA GLY A 113 14.02 2.28 39.37
C GLY A 113 14.43 1.23 38.33
N THR A 114 14.70 0.01 38.81
CA THR A 114 15.17 -1.15 38.02
C THR A 114 14.25 -1.57 36.86
N GLY A 115 12.98 -1.16 36.87
CA GLY A 115 12.00 -1.42 35.81
C GLY A 115 12.25 -0.65 34.49
N LEU A 116 13.13 0.36 34.50
CA LEU A 116 13.45 1.16 33.32
C LEU A 116 14.00 0.32 32.15
N ARG A 117 14.87 -0.65 32.44
CA ARG A 117 15.41 -1.56 31.42
C ARG A 117 14.33 -2.45 30.79
N GLN A 118 13.36 -2.87 31.59
CA GLN A 118 12.27 -3.73 31.13
C GLN A 118 11.25 -2.93 30.28
N LEU A 119 11.04 -1.65 30.61
CA LEU A 119 10.27 -0.72 29.79
C LEU A 119 10.96 -0.46 28.44
N LEU A 120 12.28 -0.20 28.45
CA LEU A 120 13.07 0.01 27.23
C LEU A 120 13.09 -1.24 26.33
N ALA A 121 13.14 -2.44 26.91
CA ALA A 121 13.05 -3.69 26.15
C ALA A 121 11.67 -3.89 25.49
N ARG A 122 10.58 -3.59 26.21
CA ARG A 122 9.22 -3.59 25.63
C ARG A 122 9.07 -2.55 24.52
N LEU A 123 9.71 -1.40 24.69
CA LEU A 123 9.79 -0.32 23.68
C LEU A 123 10.42 -0.82 22.38
N GLY A 124 11.59 -1.46 22.46
CA GLY A 124 12.25 -2.05 21.29
C GLY A 124 11.33 -3.04 20.57
N ALA A 125 10.73 -3.97 21.32
CA ALA A 125 9.82 -4.97 20.74
C ALA A 125 8.57 -4.36 20.07
N SER A 126 8.03 -3.26 20.60
CA SER A 126 6.91 -2.55 19.96
C SER A 126 7.31 -1.81 18.69
N ILE A 127 8.53 -1.24 18.64
CA ILE A 127 9.06 -0.58 17.43
C ILE A 127 9.29 -1.63 16.34
N ASP A 128 9.95 -2.75 16.67
CA ASP A 128 10.20 -3.85 15.74
C ASP A 128 8.89 -4.40 15.16
N ALA A 129 7.84 -4.52 15.98
CA ALA A 129 6.52 -4.98 15.53
C ALA A 129 5.84 -4.00 14.57
N VAL A 130 5.98 -2.68 14.79
CA VAL A 130 5.47 -1.65 13.87
C VAL A 130 6.25 -1.67 12.56
N ASP A 131 7.57 -1.79 12.62
CA ASP A 131 8.43 -1.83 11.43
C ASP A 131 8.13 -3.07 10.56
N GLU A 132 7.90 -4.24 11.16
CA GLU A 132 7.46 -5.43 10.44
C GLU A 132 6.08 -5.26 9.80
N ALA A 133 5.12 -4.64 10.51
CA ALA A 133 3.80 -4.36 9.96
C ALA A 133 3.85 -3.39 8.76
N VAL A 134 4.68 -2.35 8.84
CA VAL A 134 4.93 -1.41 7.74
C VAL A 134 5.63 -2.13 6.58
N ALA A 135 6.65 -2.94 6.86
CA ALA A 135 7.38 -3.71 5.85
C ALA A 135 6.50 -4.76 5.14
N TRP A 136 5.53 -5.35 5.84
CA TRP A 136 4.52 -6.23 5.23
C TRP A 136 3.59 -5.46 4.29
N MET A 137 3.15 -4.26 4.68
CA MET A 137 2.29 -3.41 3.87
C MET A 137 2.99 -2.89 2.61
N VAL A 138 4.29 -2.57 2.69
CA VAL A 138 5.09 -2.06 1.56
C VAL A 138 5.57 -3.15 0.59
N ARG A 139 5.77 -4.39 1.06
CA ARG A 139 6.18 -5.53 0.21
C ARG A 139 5.05 -6.14 -0.62
N ARG A 140 3.80 -5.74 -0.37
CA ARG A 140 2.62 -6.23 -1.09
C ARG A 140 2.34 -5.41 -2.34
#